data_AF-N9MP88-F1
#
_entry.id   AF-N9MP88-F1
#
_cell.length_a   1.000
_cell.length_b   1.000
_cell.length_c   1.000
_cell.angle_alpha   90.00
_cell.angle_beta   90.00
_cell.angle_gamma   90.00
#
_symmetry.space_group_name_H-M   'P 1'
#
loop_
_entity.id
_entity.type
_entity.pdbx_description
1 polymer ?
#
loop_
_entity_poly.entity_id
_entity_poly.type
_entity_poly.pdbx_seq_one_letter_code
_entity_poly.pdbx_strand_id
1 'polypeptide(L)'
;MKIQSLSLILLSSFALTACAKSTETNAKEAKLSPELQQKIQQLVEKTKKNMIFVEGGTYLMGDFGLVTPELEKTVPDSMALKNPKGNTEKPDNLPFSPENDNKTLHKVTLSSFNMSAYKTILKDFNIFTEATRQPRSYYNELFTSEIAHAVKNS
;
A
#
# COMPACT_ATOMS: atom_id res chain seq x y z
N MET A 1 8.22 64.41 30.54
CA MET A 1 8.29 64.26 29.06
C MET A 1 9.40 63.25 28.79
N LYS A 2 9.25 62.09 28.16
CA LYS A 2 8.25 61.56 27.21
C LYS A 2 8.21 60.03 27.42
N ILE A 3 7.01 59.46 27.35
CA ILE A 3 6.74 58.01 27.31
C ILE A 3 6.58 57.65 25.83
N GLN A 4 7.30 56.65 25.31
CA GLN A 4 7.07 56.09 23.97
C GLN A 4 7.30 54.57 24.07
N SER A 5 6.25 53.83 24.36
CA SER A 5 5.26 53.19 23.45
C SER A 5 5.67 51.75 23.12
N LEU A 6 5.10 50.86 23.91
CA LEU A 6 4.97 49.42 23.74
C LEU A 6 4.46 49.09 22.32
N SER A 7 5.12 48.17 21.63
CA SER A 7 4.53 47.46 20.48
C SER A 7 4.98 46.01 20.54
N LEU A 8 4.23 45.24 21.32
CA LEU A 8 4.30 43.79 21.34
C LEU A 8 3.52 43.30 20.11
N ILE A 9 4.22 42.95 19.04
CA ILE A 9 3.57 42.36 17.86
C ILE A 9 3.28 40.89 18.19
N LEU A 10 2.11 40.64 18.75
CA LEU A 10 1.58 39.30 18.94
C LEU A 10 1.06 38.81 17.58
N LEU A 11 1.88 38.09 16.80
CA LEU A 11 1.38 37.33 15.66
C LEU A 11 0.54 36.17 16.21
N SER A 12 -0.76 36.41 16.39
CA SER A 12 -1.74 35.36 16.60
C SER A 12 -1.89 34.57 15.30
N SER A 13 -1.10 33.50 15.17
CA SER A 13 -1.31 32.48 14.15
C SER A 13 -2.65 31.79 14.43
N PHE A 14 -3.72 32.26 13.79
CA PHE A 14 -4.96 31.49 13.68
C PHE A 14 -4.68 30.27 12.79
N ALA A 15 -4.28 29.16 13.39
CA ALA A 15 -4.37 27.87 12.73
C ALA A 15 -5.87 27.54 12.58
N LEU A 16 -6.42 27.74 11.39
CA LEU A 16 -7.71 27.18 11.00
C LEU A 16 -7.56 25.66 10.95
N THR A 17 -7.75 24.99 12.08
CA THR A 17 -8.03 23.55 12.11
C THR A 17 -9.46 23.37 11.59
N ALA A 18 -9.60 23.12 10.29
CA ALA A 18 -10.84 22.61 9.73
C ALA A 18 -11.00 21.14 10.15
N CYS A 19 -11.44 20.90 11.38
CA CYS A 19 -11.99 19.61 11.75
C CYS A 19 -13.34 19.49 11.02
N ALA A 20 -13.37 18.73 9.93
CA ALA A 20 -14.63 18.27 9.35
C ALA A 20 -15.37 17.49 10.44
N LYS A 21 -16.43 18.09 10.99
CA LYS A 21 -17.28 17.46 12.01
C LYS A 21 -18.09 16.38 11.32
N SER A 22 -17.55 15.17 11.27
CA SER A 22 -18.35 13.97 11.11
C SER A 22 -19.35 13.93 12.25
N THR A 23 -20.62 13.76 11.91
CA THR A 23 -21.74 13.61 12.83
C THR A 23 -21.42 12.51 13.84
N GLU A 24 -21.06 12.90 15.06
CA GLU A 24 -20.93 11.97 16.18
C GLU A 24 -22.33 11.54 16.63
N THR A 25 -22.81 10.44 16.06
CA THR A 25 -23.76 9.61 16.78
C THR A 25 -23.03 9.09 18.01
N ASN A 26 -23.55 9.38 19.20
CA ASN A 26 -23.13 8.85 20.48
C ASN A 26 -23.09 7.30 20.46
N ALA A 27 -22.03 6.71 19.94
CA ALA A 27 -21.68 5.33 20.18
C ALA A 27 -20.64 5.36 21.29
N LYS A 28 -21.03 4.92 22.49
CA LYS A 28 -20.07 4.55 23.54
C LYS A 28 -18.97 3.74 22.86
N GLU A 29 -17.73 4.20 22.96
CA GLU A 29 -16.57 3.47 22.48
C GLU A 29 -16.44 2.19 23.34
N ALA A 30 -17.18 1.15 22.93
CA ALA A 30 -17.16 -0.12 23.62
C ALA A 30 -15.75 -0.70 23.48
N LYS A 31 -15.09 -0.89 24.62
CA LYS A 31 -13.77 -1.51 24.70
C LYS A 31 -13.79 -2.83 23.92
N LEU A 32 -12.87 -2.97 22.96
CA LEU A 32 -12.75 -4.17 22.12
C LEU A 32 -12.63 -5.42 23.02
N SER A 33 -13.22 -6.54 22.61
CA SER A 33 -13.15 -7.79 23.37
C SER A 33 -11.68 -8.24 23.53
N PRO A 34 -11.31 -8.91 24.65
CA PRO A 34 -9.95 -9.42 24.82
C PRO A 34 -9.50 -10.33 23.67
N GLU A 35 -10.43 -11.12 23.13
CA GLU A 35 -10.17 -12.00 22.00
C GLU A 35 -9.83 -11.21 20.72
N LEU A 36 -10.60 -10.16 20.42
CA LEU A 36 -10.33 -9.31 19.25
C LEU A 36 -9.01 -8.55 19.41
N GLN A 37 -8.67 -8.09 20.62
CA GLN A 37 -7.37 -7.48 20.90
C GLN A 37 -6.21 -8.44 20.64
N GLN A 38 -6.34 -9.71 21.06
CA GLN A 38 -5.33 -10.74 20.77
C GLN A 38 -5.20 -10.99 19.27
N LYS A 39 -6.32 -11.10 18.54
CA LYS A 39 -6.33 -11.26 17.08
C LYS A 39 -5.67 -10.09 16.36
N ILE A 40 -5.91 -8.86 16.81
CA ILE A 40 -5.27 -7.65 16.28
C ILE A 40 -3.76 -7.72 16.52
N GLN A 41 -3.31 -8.06 17.73
CA GLN A 41 -1.88 -8.16 18.02
C GLN A 41 -1.19 -9.22 17.15
N GLN A 42 -1.81 -10.40 17.00
CA GLN A 42 -1.30 -11.45 16.12
C GLN A 42 -1.22 -10.99 14.67
N LEU A 43 -2.23 -10.27 14.17
CA LEU A 43 -2.25 -9.71 12.82
C LEU A 43 -1.13 -8.68 12.62
N VAL A 44 -0.90 -7.80 13.60
CA VAL A 44 0.18 -6.80 13.55
C VAL A 44 1.54 -7.49 13.48
N GLU A 45 1.81 -8.46 14.35
CA GLU A 45 3.09 -9.17 14.37
C GLU A 45 3.31 -9.99 13.09
N LYS A 46 2.27 -10.68 12.61
CA LYS A 46 2.31 -11.41 11.34
C LYS A 46 2.60 -10.46 10.17
N THR A 47 1.92 -9.31 10.11
CA THR A 47 2.11 -8.32 9.04
C THR A 47 3.55 -7.82 9.03
N LYS A 48 4.06 -7.35 10.18
CA LYS A 48 5.44 -6.86 10.30
C LYS A 48 6.47 -7.90 9.89
N LYS A 49 6.30 -9.16 10.32
CA LYS A 49 7.20 -10.28 9.99
C LYS A 49 7.22 -10.60 8.49
N ASN A 50 6.11 -10.39 7.79
CA ASN A 50 5.96 -10.74 6.38
C ASN A 50 6.23 -9.56 5.43
N MET A 51 6.65 -8.41 5.94
CA MET A 51 7.10 -7.30 5.11
C MET A 51 8.47 -7.63 4.51
N ILE A 52 8.61 -7.46 3.21
CA ILE A 52 9.89 -7.51 2.50
C ILE A 52 10.33 -6.09 2.17
N PHE A 53 11.62 -5.83 2.38
CA PHE A 53 12.23 -4.58 1.96
C PHE A 53 12.44 -4.60 0.46
N VAL A 54 11.99 -3.53 -0.19
CA VAL A 54 12.22 -3.26 -1.61
C VAL A 54 13.17 -2.06 -1.66
N GLU A 55 14.35 -2.29 -2.23
CA GLU A 55 15.34 -1.24 -2.42
C GLU A 55 14.78 -0.16 -3.35
N GLY A 56 15.05 1.10 -3.02
CA GLY A 56 14.73 2.22 -3.90
C GLY A 56 15.64 2.22 -5.12
N GLY A 57 15.25 2.98 -6.14
CA GLY A 57 15.99 3.04 -7.39
C GLY A 57 15.14 3.51 -8.54
N THR A 58 15.71 3.42 -9.73
CA THR A 58 15.04 3.77 -10.98
C THR A 58 14.66 2.51 -11.73
N TYR A 59 13.36 2.37 -12.01
CA TYR A 59 12.77 1.20 -12.64
C TYR A 59 12.04 1.57 -13.93
N LEU A 60 11.91 0.59 -14.81
CA LEU A 60 11.08 0.65 -15.99
C LEU A 60 9.64 0.24 -15.63
N MET A 61 8.66 1.08 -15.92
CA MET A 61 7.24 0.80 -15.70
C MET A 61 6.47 0.82 -17.02
N GLY A 62 5.64 -0.20 -17.23
CA GLY A 62 4.80 -0.37 -18.41
C GLY A 62 4.74 -1.84 -18.87
N ASP A 63 3.87 -2.10 -19.84
CA ASP A 63 3.77 -3.34 -20.60
C ASP A 63 4.40 -3.12 -21.98
N PHE A 64 5.71 -3.29 -22.05
CA PHE A 64 6.52 -3.02 -23.24
C PHE A 64 7.08 -4.31 -23.86
N GLY A 65 6.53 -5.46 -23.48
CA GLY A 65 7.04 -6.78 -23.88
C GLY A 65 8.36 -7.14 -23.21
N LEU A 66 9.22 -7.91 -23.90
CA LEU A 66 10.53 -8.32 -23.37
C LEU A 66 11.52 -7.14 -23.38
N VAL A 67 12.17 -6.89 -22.24
CA VAL A 67 13.28 -5.91 -22.15
C VAL A 67 14.45 -6.44 -22.98
N THR A 68 14.83 -5.73 -24.04
CA THR A 68 16.08 -5.99 -24.79
C THR A 68 17.18 -5.01 -24.37
N PRO A 69 18.47 -5.34 -24.52
CA PRO A 69 19.57 -4.40 -24.32
C PRO A 69 19.44 -3.13 -25.15
N GLU A 70 18.84 -3.20 -26.33
CA GLU A 70 18.56 -2.04 -27.18
C GLU A 70 17.50 -1.12 -26.55
N LEU A 71 16.43 -1.68 -25.97
CA LEU A 71 15.43 -0.93 -25.21
C LEU A 71 15.99 -0.41 -23.87
N GLU A 72 16.93 -1.11 -23.26
CA GLU A 72 17.63 -0.64 -22.07
C GLU A 72 18.52 0.57 -22.41
N LYS A 73 19.22 0.56 -23.56
CA LYS A 73 20.05 1.70 -24.02
C LYS A 73 19.25 2.95 -24.32
N THR A 74 17.99 2.83 -24.75
CA THR A 74 17.14 4.02 -24.97
C THR A 74 16.70 4.64 -23.64
N VAL A 75 16.92 3.97 -22.50
CA VAL A 75 16.51 4.41 -21.18
C VAL A 75 17.73 4.39 -20.22
N PRO A 76 18.55 5.47 -20.18
CA PRO A 76 19.79 5.46 -19.37
C PRO A 76 19.51 5.17 -17.89
N ASP A 77 20.37 4.43 -17.18
CA ASP A 77 20.22 4.10 -15.75
C ASP A 77 19.03 3.20 -15.34
N SER A 78 18.45 2.44 -16.26
CA SER A 78 17.46 1.40 -15.90
C SER A 78 18.12 0.08 -15.49
N MET A 79 17.64 -0.56 -14.42
CA MET A 79 17.92 -1.98 -14.20
C MET A 79 16.92 -2.83 -15.00
N ALA A 80 17.35 -3.43 -16.11
CA ALA A 80 16.58 -4.50 -16.73
C ALA A 80 16.61 -5.76 -15.83
N LEU A 81 15.45 -6.40 -15.63
CA LEU A 81 15.41 -7.74 -15.04
C LEU A 81 16.05 -8.70 -16.04
N LYS A 82 17.31 -9.08 -15.79
CA LYS A 82 17.96 -10.18 -16.52
C LYS A 82 17.19 -11.46 -16.22
N ASN A 83 16.83 -12.22 -17.25
CA ASN A 83 16.30 -13.57 -17.01
C ASN A 83 17.36 -14.41 -16.25
N PRO A 84 16.96 -15.49 -15.54
CA PRO A 84 17.90 -16.30 -14.74
C PRO A 84 19.08 -16.91 -15.54
N LYS A 85 19.01 -16.88 -16.87
CA LYS A 85 20.01 -17.45 -17.78
C LYS A 85 20.93 -16.39 -18.40
N GLY A 86 20.72 -15.11 -18.11
CA GLY A 86 21.57 -13.99 -18.54
C GLY A 86 21.61 -13.75 -20.05
N ASN A 87 20.77 -14.41 -20.84
CA ASN A 87 20.77 -14.37 -22.30
C ASN A 87 19.49 -13.73 -22.83
N THR A 88 19.66 -12.76 -23.74
CA THR A 88 18.57 -12.13 -24.47
C THR A 88 18.19 -13.01 -25.67
N GLU A 89 17.05 -13.69 -25.62
CA GLU A 89 16.47 -14.31 -26.82
C GLU A 89 15.79 -13.22 -27.66
N LYS A 90 15.85 -13.33 -29.00
CA LYS A 90 15.22 -12.39 -29.94
C LYS A 90 13.70 -12.40 -29.73
N PRO A 91 13.07 -11.31 -29.24
CA PRO A 91 11.64 -11.28 -29.00
C PRO A 91 10.87 -11.13 -30.31
N ASP A 92 9.76 -11.84 -30.45
CA ASP A 92 8.61 -11.31 -31.17
C ASP A 92 7.94 -10.29 -30.24
N ASN A 93 7.88 -9.02 -30.63
CA ASN A 93 7.37 -7.88 -29.83
C ASN A 93 5.86 -8.01 -29.54
N LEU A 94 5.48 -8.93 -28.66
CA LEU A 94 4.11 -9.10 -28.21
C LEU A 94 3.95 -8.44 -26.83
N PRO A 95 3.14 -7.37 -26.70
CA PRO A 95 2.77 -6.86 -25.38
C PRO A 95 2.01 -7.94 -24.60
N PHE A 96 2.18 -7.95 -23.27
CA PHE A 96 1.55 -8.95 -22.39
C PHE A 96 0.05 -8.71 -22.20
N SER A 97 -0.44 -7.52 -22.53
CA SER A 97 -1.85 -7.15 -22.47
C SER A 97 -2.33 -6.45 -23.76
N PRO A 98 -3.63 -6.49 -24.08
CA PRO A 98 -4.17 -5.81 -25.26
C PRO A 98 -4.44 -4.31 -25.08
N GLU A 99 -4.49 -3.80 -23.84
CA GLU A 99 -4.85 -2.40 -23.53
C GLU A 99 -3.73 -1.41 -23.84
N ASN A 100 -4.05 -0.19 -24.27
CA ASN A 100 -3.02 0.79 -24.67
C ASN A 100 -2.49 1.67 -23.53
N ASP A 101 -3.15 1.67 -22.38
CA ASP A 101 -2.88 2.59 -21.26
C ASP A 101 -1.60 2.24 -20.48
N ASN A 102 -1.08 1.03 -20.65
CA ASN A 102 0.13 0.55 -20.00
C ASN A 102 1.34 0.42 -20.93
N LYS A 103 1.17 0.66 -22.25
CA LYS A 103 2.21 0.38 -23.26
C LYS A 103 3.41 1.32 -23.21
N THR A 104 3.23 2.51 -22.64
CA THR A 104 4.28 3.52 -22.60
C THR A 104 5.33 3.12 -21.57
N LEU A 105 6.50 2.70 -22.06
CA LEU A 105 7.67 2.48 -21.23
C LEU A 105 8.19 3.81 -20.71
N HIS A 106 8.26 3.96 -19.39
CA HIS A 106 8.79 5.15 -18.75
C HIS A 106 9.54 4.80 -17.46
N LYS A 107 10.40 5.73 -17.04
CA LYS A 107 11.16 5.60 -15.79
C LYS A 107 10.30 6.01 -14.60
N VAL A 108 10.42 5.26 -13.53
CA VAL A 108 9.90 5.64 -12.21
C VAL A 108 11.02 5.54 -11.19
N THR A 109 11.21 6.60 -10.40
CA THR A 109 12.13 6.60 -9.28
C THR A 109 11.34 6.41 -8.00
N LEU A 110 11.65 5.33 -7.28
CA LEU A 110 11.01 4.99 -6.03
C LEU A 110 12.01 5.12 -4.88
N SER A 111 11.56 5.68 -3.76
CA SER A 111 12.29 5.55 -2.50
C SER A 111 12.15 4.12 -2.00
N SER A 112 13.13 3.64 -1.21
CA SER A 112 13.04 2.32 -0.60
C SER A 112 11.79 2.20 0.27
N PHE A 113 11.12 1.07 0.20
CA PHE A 113 9.88 0.82 0.93
C PHE A 113 9.80 -0.63 1.41
N ASN A 114 8.76 -0.96 2.15
CA ASN A 114 8.45 -2.34 2.48
C ASN A 114 7.09 -2.72 1.88
N MET A 115 6.96 -3.93 1.38
CA MET A 115 5.71 -4.48 0.85
C MET A 115 5.44 -5.86 1.46
N SER A 116 4.17 -6.24 1.62
CA SER A 116 3.83 -7.59 2.07
C SER A 116 4.33 -8.63 1.07
N ALA A 117 5.03 -9.66 1.55
CA ALA A 117 5.46 -10.80 0.73
C ALA A 117 4.29 -11.64 0.18
N TYR A 118 3.11 -11.53 0.81
CA TYR A 118 1.93 -12.33 0.50
C TYR A 118 0.68 -11.45 0.39
N LYS A 119 -0.26 -11.87 -0.45
CA LYS A 119 -1.59 -11.24 -0.56
C LYS A 119 -2.35 -11.34 0.77
N THR A 120 -3.04 -10.27 1.14
CA THR A 120 -3.96 -10.27 2.29
C THR A 120 -5.00 -11.36 2.13
N ILE A 121 -5.11 -12.24 3.14
CA ILE A 121 -6.11 -13.30 3.16
C ILE A 121 -7.39 -12.79 3.84
N LEU A 122 -8.52 -13.42 3.49
CA LEU A 122 -9.83 -12.99 3.96
C LEU A 122 -9.97 -13.01 5.49
N LYS A 123 -9.31 -13.96 6.17
CA LYS A 123 -9.26 -14.01 7.65
C LYS A 123 -8.65 -12.74 8.26
N ASP A 124 -7.53 -12.28 7.70
CA ASP A 124 -6.84 -11.08 8.18
C ASP A 124 -7.68 -9.82 7.88
N PHE A 125 -8.31 -9.78 6.71
CA PHE A 125 -9.24 -8.71 6.34
C PHE A 125 -10.46 -8.64 7.28
N ASN A 126 -11.07 -9.79 7.63
CA ASN A 126 -12.19 -9.83 8.57
C ASN A 126 -11.81 -9.27 9.96
N ILE A 127 -10.61 -9.58 10.46
CA ILE A 127 -10.10 -9.01 11.73
C ILE A 127 -9.99 -7.49 11.61
N PHE A 128 -9.46 -6.97 10.50
CA PHE A 128 -9.37 -5.52 10.27
C PHE A 128 -10.75 -4.86 10.22
N THR A 129 -11.70 -5.43 9.47
CA THR A 129 -13.08 -4.92 9.36
C THR A 129 -13.75 -4.83 10.74
N GLU A 130 -13.61 -5.88 11.56
CA GLU A 130 -14.16 -5.92 12.92
C GLU A 130 -13.47 -4.90 13.84
N ALA A 131 -12.13 -4.84 13.82
CA ALA A 131 -11.34 -3.94 14.64
C ALA A 131 -11.62 -2.46 14.35
N THR A 132 -11.84 -2.11 13.08
CA THR A 132 -12.10 -0.75 12.63
C THR A 132 -13.59 -0.40 12.56
N ARG A 133 -14.47 -1.34 12.93
CA ARG A 133 -15.93 -1.20 12.87
C ARG A 133 -16.45 -0.80 11.48
N GLN A 134 -15.77 -1.24 10.44
CA GLN A 134 -16.25 -1.04 9.07
C GLN A 134 -17.46 -1.95 8.80
N PRO A 135 -18.40 -1.52 7.94
CA PRO A 135 -19.45 -2.38 7.46
C PRO A 135 -18.87 -3.66 6.83
N ARG A 136 -19.49 -4.80 7.10
CA ARG A 136 -19.09 -6.06 6.46
C ARG A 136 -19.42 -5.97 4.96
N SER A 137 -18.44 -6.29 4.12
CA SER A 137 -18.67 -6.48 2.69
C SER A 137 -19.33 -7.83 2.43
N TYR A 138 -19.85 -8.01 1.22
CA TYR A 138 -20.35 -9.30 0.74
C TYR A 138 -19.38 -10.47 1.03
N TYR A 139 -18.07 -10.26 0.85
CA TYR A 139 -17.06 -11.29 1.11
C TYR A 139 -16.86 -11.59 2.60
N ASN A 140 -17.00 -10.59 3.47
CA ASN A 140 -16.94 -10.81 4.92
C ASN A 140 -18.11 -11.69 5.39
N GLU A 141 -19.27 -11.56 4.75
CA GLU A 141 -20.49 -12.30 5.08
C GLU A 141 -20.50 -13.71 4.48
N LEU A 142 -20.12 -13.84 3.21
CA LEU A 142 -20.15 -15.10 2.47
C LEU A 142 -19.11 -16.11 3.00
N PHE A 143 -17.96 -15.62 3.47
CA PHE A 143 -16.87 -16.46 3.94
C PHE A 143 -16.52 -16.08 5.38
N THR A 144 -17.31 -16.60 6.31
CA THR A 144 -17.00 -16.54 7.73
C THR A 144 -15.68 -17.27 8.01
N SER A 145 -15.07 -16.99 9.18
CA SER A 145 -13.81 -17.63 9.58
C SER A 145 -13.85 -19.16 9.59
N GLU A 146 -15.05 -19.76 9.65
CA GLU A 146 -15.25 -21.22 9.61
C GLU A 146 -15.01 -21.82 8.21
N ILE A 147 -15.39 -21.11 7.14
CA ILE A 147 -15.27 -21.64 5.76
C ILE A 147 -13.83 -21.58 5.26
N ALA A 148 -13.05 -20.58 5.66
CA ALA A 148 -11.65 -20.45 5.25
C ALA A 148 -10.71 -21.54 5.82
N HIS A 149 -11.12 -22.24 6.88
CA HIS A 149 -10.37 -23.36 7.44
C HIS A 149 -10.55 -24.66 6.63
N ALA A 150 -11.64 -24.82 5.86
CA ALA A 150 -11.92 -26.04 5.10
C ALA A 150 -11.07 -26.20 3.83
N VAL A 151 -10.52 -25.12 3.27
CA VAL A 151 -9.81 -25.15 1.97
C VAL A 151 -8.33 -25.54 2.11
N LYS A 152 -7.80 -25.69 3.32
CA LYS A 152 -6.37 -26.01 3.53
C LYS A 152 -6.05 -27.52 3.55
N ASN A 153 -7.04 -28.40 3.32
CA ASN A 153 -6.90 -29.86 3.35
C ASN A 153 -7.40 -30.52 2.05
N SER A 154 -6.98 -30.04 0.88
CA SER A 154 -7.21 -30.72 -0.40
C SER A 154 -6.00 -30.57 -1.31
#